data_AF-A0A2N7DM27-F1
#
_entry.id   AF-A0A2N7DM27-F1
#
_cell.length_a   1.000
_cell.length_b   1.000
_cell.length_c   1.000
_cell.angle_alpha   90.00
_cell.angle_beta   90.00
_cell.angle_gamma   90.00
#
_symmetry.space_group_name_H-M   'P 1'
#
loop_
_entity.id
_entity.type
_entity.pdbx_description
1 polymer ?
#
loop_
_entity_poly.entity_id
_entity_poly.type
_entity_poly.pdbx_seq_one_letter_code
_entity_poly.pdbx_strand_id
1 'polypeptide(L)'
;MGMQFLNTQVSGTQVTQVGNVSLYFIGDIYGRLDKLTDLLAEIDFDIDDPQSSIQFVKLVFCGNLIASHQPAQTDAAAIEHIALLNFIKRLVDEGYAYCLLGINEFNAIGWSKHHPITDEPLVSASKLALNSDSLSQQGPFFLSLFDPADESIYQWIDWFMSLPLFLDFGHIRAVHACWDQQTITALAPYIEPSHALSQQYWPCAFDKDHSLNHALNIILNYPTFELTEQHPHYLLTVPVIVAHYPLDSFPDIQNEYLACVNYNAAVANYPLVSFAWHQGRKKQLEDACVSDNAQLSLGEFCFIDQPTPEEQIASGVEALLAMMIKQLPKVDISPEALCQFQQQVDLCLWQDWDPSEQFPNARYRNQYQTFIEPIAQLALAMDSEQLCAYLAILARYQLEIENDNLENRCLKVAFKLTRLAAHALKH
;
A
#
# COMPACT_ATOMS: atom_id res chain seq x y z
N MET A 1 2.14 -2.12 54.29
CA MET A 1 3.33 -2.55 53.53
C MET A 1 3.19 -1.99 52.13
N GLY A 2 3.91 -0.92 51.84
CA GLY A 2 3.92 -0.32 50.50
C GLY A 2 4.86 -1.12 49.61
N MET A 3 4.36 -1.59 48.47
CA MET A 3 5.22 -2.05 47.38
C MET A 3 5.53 -0.83 46.52
N GLN A 4 6.77 -0.35 46.64
CA GLN A 4 7.39 0.53 45.66
C GLN A 4 7.59 -0.27 44.37
N PHE A 5 6.88 0.13 43.31
CA PHE A 5 7.22 -0.29 41.97
C PHE A 5 8.52 0.45 41.58
N LEU A 6 9.59 -0.32 41.41
CA LEU A 6 10.86 0.16 40.90
C LEU A 6 10.68 0.49 39.41
N ASN A 7 10.63 1.79 39.11
CA ASN A 7 10.85 2.32 37.78
C ASN A 7 12.29 2.01 37.37
N THR A 8 12.49 0.98 36.54
CA THR A 8 13.73 0.82 35.79
C THR A 8 13.67 1.73 34.58
N GLN A 9 14.24 2.93 34.73
CA GLN A 9 14.56 3.82 33.62
C GLN A 9 15.61 3.16 32.73
N VAL A 10 15.23 2.87 31.48
CA VAL A 10 16.14 2.69 30.36
C VAL A 10 15.68 3.67 29.28
N SER A 11 16.50 4.70 29.04
CA SER A 11 16.43 5.72 27.97
C SER A 11 15.05 6.32 27.61
N GLY A 12 14.67 7.41 28.27
CA GLY A 12 14.42 8.71 27.62
C GLY A 12 13.12 9.01 26.83
N THR A 13 12.34 8.03 26.35
CA THR A 13 11.14 8.32 25.53
C THR A 13 9.92 7.54 26.02
N GLN A 14 8.76 8.18 26.12
CA GLN A 14 7.53 7.52 26.57
C GLN A 14 7.00 6.59 25.47
N VAL A 15 6.69 5.35 25.82
CA VAL A 15 6.05 4.40 24.90
C VAL A 15 4.54 4.61 24.92
N THR A 16 3.96 4.86 23.74
CA THR A 16 2.52 4.89 23.54
C THR A 16 1.95 3.50 23.76
N GLN A 17 1.21 3.34 24.86
CA GLN A 17 0.53 2.09 25.17
C GLN A 17 -0.70 1.95 24.27
N VAL A 18 -0.77 0.83 23.56
CA VAL A 18 -1.93 0.46 22.75
C VAL A 18 -2.43 -0.88 23.27
N GLY A 19 -3.76 -1.05 23.31
CA GLY A 19 -4.37 -2.33 23.66
C GLY A 19 -4.06 -3.43 22.63
N ASN A 20 -4.71 -4.58 22.78
CA ASN A 20 -4.59 -5.70 21.84
C ASN A 20 -5.35 -5.39 20.53
N VAL A 21 -4.78 -4.51 19.72
CA VAL A 21 -5.33 -4.02 18.45
C VAL A 21 -4.26 -4.07 17.36
N SER A 22 -4.71 -4.04 16.12
CA SER A 22 -3.86 -3.88 14.94
C SER A 22 -3.64 -2.40 14.64
N LEU A 23 -2.43 -2.05 14.23
CA LEU A 23 -2.08 -0.69 13.81
C LEU A 23 -2.03 -0.64 12.28
N TYR A 24 -2.74 0.29 11.67
CA TYR A 24 -2.72 0.50 10.22
C TYR A 24 -2.05 1.83 9.94
N PHE A 25 -0.82 1.78 9.43
CA PHE A 25 -0.01 2.96 9.14
C PHE A 25 -0.33 3.47 7.74
N ILE A 26 -0.83 4.70 7.64
CA ILE A 26 -1.30 5.32 6.40
C ILE A 26 -0.30 6.40 5.99
N GLY A 27 0.14 6.36 4.74
CA GLY A 27 1.10 7.31 4.18
C GLY A 27 0.52 8.69 3.87
N ASP A 28 1.27 9.45 3.07
CA ASP A 28 0.92 10.83 2.70
C ASP A 28 -0.40 10.87 1.91
N ILE A 29 -1.33 11.75 2.31
CA ILE A 29 -2.71 11.77 1.79
C ILE A 29 -2.96 12.97 0.89
N TYR A 30 -2.32 14.11 1.17
CA TYR A 30 -2.38 15.31 0.32
C TYR A 30 -3.82 15.77 -0.02
N GLY A 31 -4.74 15.69 0.93
CA GLY A 31 -6.14 16.10 0.76
C GLY A 31 -7.02 15.11 0.01
N ARG A 32 -6.53 13.93 -0.34
CA ARG A 32 -7.27 12.88 -1.05
C ARG A 32 -8.21 12.11 -0.13
N LEU A 33 -9.30 12.78 0.26
CA LEU A 33 -10.35 12.16 1.08
C LEU A 33 -11.04 11.01 0.34
N ASP A 34 -11.18 11.11 -0.98
CA ASP A 34 -11.65 10.04 -1.85
C ASP A 34 -10.85 8.75 -1.62
N LYS A 35 -9.51 8.83 -1.72
CA LYS A 35 -8.63 7.67 -1.55
C LYS A 35 -8.54 7.15 -0.12
N LEU A 36 -8.66 8.05 0.86
CA LEU A 36 -8.77 7.61 2.25
C LEU A 36 -10.08 6.82 2.45
N THR A 37 -11.19 7.28 1.89
CA THR A 37 -12.48 6.59 2.00
C THR A 37 -12.42 5.21 1.35
N ASP A 38 -11.83 5.11 0.16
CA ASP A 38 -11.58 3.86 -0.56
C ASP A 38 -10.76 2.87 0.28
N LEU A 39 -9.65 3.33 0.87
CA LEU A 39 -8.82 2.50 1.75
C LEU A 39 -9.56 2.05 3.00
N LEU A 40 -10.35 2.93 3.63
CA LEU A 40 -11.11 2.58 4.83
C LEU A 40 -12.21 1.57 4.56
N ALA A 41 -12.84 1.62 3.39
CA ALA A 41 -13.78 0.60 2.93
C ALA A 41 -13.09 -0.77 2.76
N GLU A 42 -11.89 -0.79 2.16
CA GLU A 42 -11.11 -2.02 1.95
C GLU A 42 -10.77 -2.72 3.27
N ILE A 43 -10.43 -1.95 4.32
CA ILE A 43 -10.09 -2.51 5.64
C ILE A 43 -11.29 -2.65 6.59
N ASP A 44 -12.51 -2.48 6.07
CA ASP A 44 -13.77 -2.51 6.84
C ASP A 44 -13.71 -1.64 8.10
N PHE A 45 -13.32 -0.37 7.94
CA PHE A 45 -13.18 0.60 9.04
C PHE A 45 -14.16 1.76 8.89
N ASP A 46 -15.18 1.79 9.74
CA ASP A 46 -16.17 2.87 9.79
C ASP A 46 -16.50 3.22 11.26
N ILE A 47 -16.21 4.45 11.66
CA ILE A 47 -16.46 4.94 13.03
C ILE A 47 -17.94 5.06 13.38
N ASP A 48 -18.80 5.18 12.37
CA ASP A 48 -20.24 5.27 12.56
C ASP A 48 -20.90 3.87 12.52
N ASP A 49 -20.15 2.81 12.17
CA ASP A 49 -20.57 1.40 12.26
C ASP A 49 -19.84 0.62 13.39
N PRO A 50 -20.51 0.29 14.50
CA PRO A 50 -19.90 -0.46 15.60
C PRO A 50 -19.57 -1.92 15.27
N GLN A 51 -20.06 -2.46 14.14
CA GLN A 51 -19.73 -3.81 13.67
C GLN A 51 -18.46 -3.86 12.82
N SER A 52 -17.97 -2.70 12.37
CA SER A 52 -16.73 -2.61 11.60
C SER A 52 -15.49 -2.91 12.48
N SER A 53 -14.32 -2.90 11.87
CA SER A 53 -13.03 -3.21 12.49
C SER A 53 -12.58 -2.21 13.59
N ILE A 54 -13.36 -1.16 13.88
CA ILE A 54 -13.00 -0.07 14.82
C ILE A 54 -12.67 -0.51 16.26
N GLN A 55 -13.13 -1.70 16.68
CA GLN A 55 -12.83 -2.24 18.02
C GLN A 55 -11.43 -2.88 18.09
N PHE A 56 -10.89 -3.29 16.95
CA PHE A 56 -9.65 -4.09 16.85
C PHE A 56 -8.57 -3.41 16.01
N VAL A 57 -8.85 -2.23 15.44
CA VAL A 57 -7.95 -1.46 14.60
C VAL A 57 -7.76 -0.05 15.15
N LYS A 58 -6.53 0.45 15.09
CA LYS A 58 -6.20 1.87 15.23
C LYS A 58 -5.44 2.33 13.99
N LEU A 59 -5.82 3.49 13.47
CA LEU A 59 -5.13 4.10 12.34
C LEU A 59 -3.93 4.91 12.82
N VAL A 60 -2.88 4.99 12.02
CA VAL A 60 -1.68 5.79 12.28
C VAL A 60 -1.33 6.59 11.04
N PHE A 61 -1.71 7.86 11.01
CA PHE A 61 -1.42 8.76 9.89
C PHE A 61 0.02 9.28 9.98
N CYS A 62 0.81 9.06 8.93
CA CYS A 62 2.26 9.31 8.90
C CYS A 62 2.63 10.73 8.40
N GLY A 63 1.72 11.70 8.51
CA GLY A 63 1.93 13.10 8.12
C GLY A 63 1.54 13.40 6.66
N ASN A 64 1.80 14.64 6.21
CA ASN A 64 1.48 15.13 4.87
C ASN A 64 0.01 14.89 4.48
N LEU A 65 -0.88 15.30 5.38
CA LEU A 65 -2.31 15.36 5.17
C LEU A 65 -2.68 16.43 4.14
N ILE A 66 -1.93 17.54 4.10
CA ILE A 66 -2.14 18.64 3.16
C ILE A 66 -1.11 18.63 2.02
N ALA A 67 -1.54 19.05 0.83
CA ALA A 67 -0.66 19.26 -0.32
C ALA A 67 0.13 20.57 -0.17
N SER A 68 1.41 20.52 -0.53
CA SER A 68 2.29 21.69 -0.56
C SER A 68 1.96 22.65 -1.71
N HIS A 69 1.50 22.10 -2.85
CA HIS A 69 1.24 22.83 -4.08
C HIS A 69 -0.17 22.58 -4.60
N GLN A 70 -0.66 23.54 -5.40
CA GLN A 70 -1.90 23.34 -6.12
C GLN A 70 -1.70 22.20 -7.13
N PRO A 71 -2.56 21.17 -7.12
CA PRO A 71 -2.48 20.06 -8.07
C PRO A 71 -2.65 20.57 -9.50
N ALA A 72 -2.10 19.82 -10.47
CA ALA A 72 -2.40 20.04 -11.87
C ALA A 72 -3.92 19.96 -12.12
N GLN A 73 -4.44 20.65 -13.13
CA GLN A 73 -5.88 20.79 -13.40
C GLN A 73 -6.64 19.45 -13.52
N THR A 74 -5.94 18.36 -13.85
CA THR A 74 -6.48 17.00 -13.95
C THR A 74 -6.71 16.32 -12.59
N ASP A 75 -5.97 16.72 -11.55
CA ASP A 75 -6.01 16.12 -10.20
C ASP A 75 -6.70 17.04 -9.17
N ALA A 76 -6.94 18.30 -9.54
CA ALA A 76 -7.48 19.33 -8.66
C ALA A 76 -8.91 19.11 -8.18
N ALA A 77 -9.71 18.32 -8.90
CA ALA A 77 -11.11 18.07 -8.56
C ALA A 77 -11.30 17.16 -7.33
N ALA A 78 -10.24 16.50 -6.83
CA ALA A 78 -10.29 15.51 -5.76
C ALA A 78 -9.57 15.91 -4.47
N ILE A 79 -8.98 17.13 -4.39
CA ILE A 79 -8.28 17.57 -3.17
C ILE A 79 -9.25 18.34 -2.26
N GLU A 80 -9.58 17.72 -1.13
CA GLU A 80 -10.52 18.23 -0.12
C GLU A 80 -9.85 18.37 1.25
N HIS A 81 -8.85 19.26 1.36
CA HIS A 81 -8.08 19.44 2.61
C HIS A 81 -8.96 19.60 3.85
N ILE A 82 -9.95 20.50 3.81
CA ILE A 82 -10.76 20.81 5.00
C ILE A 82 -11.63 19.62 5.42
N ALA A 83 -12.23 18.91 4.47
CA ALA A 83 -13.05 17.73 4.78
C ALA A 83 -12.17 16.60 5.33
N LEU A 84 -11.02 16.33 4.71
CA LEU A 84 -10.04 15.35 5.17
C LEU A 84 -9.57 15.65 6.60
N LEU A 85 -9.15 16.89 6.85
CA LEU A 85 -8.64 17.29 8.15
C LEU A 85 -9.71 17.20 9.25
N ASN A 86 -10.96 17.60 8.97
CA ASN A 86 -12.06 17.42 9.92
C ASN A 86 -12.29 15.95 10.26
N PHE A 87 -12.26 15.08 9.25
CA PHE A 87 -12.43 13.65 9.45
C PHE A 87 -11.30 13.03 10.26
N ILE A 88 -10.03 13.26 9.87
CA ILE A 88 -8.86 12.74 10.59
C ILE A 88 -8.79 13.31 12.01
N LYS A 89 -9.07 14.59 12.20
CA LYS A 89 -9.09 15.19 13.53
C LYS A 89 -10.16 14.54 14.42
N ARG A 90 -11.36 14.26 13.89
CA ARG A 90 -12.40 13.52 14.61
C ARG A 90 -11.90 12.13 15.03
N LEU A 91 -11.24 11.40 14.12
CA LEU A 91 -10.66 10.09 14.43
C LEU A 91 -9.63 10.16 15.57
N VAL A 92 -8.77 11.17 15.56
CA VAL A 92 -7.75 11.38 16.61
C VAL A 92 -8.40 11.79 17.94
N ASP A 93 -9.33 12.75 17.92
CA ASP A 93 -10.01 13.26 19.11
C ASP A 93 -10.85 12.17 19.81
N GLU A 94 -11.49 11.29 19.03
CA GLU A 94 -12.26 10.14 19.54
C GLU A 94 -11.37 8.93 19.88
N GLY A 95 -10.05 9.03 19.65
CA GLY A 95 -9.05 8.03 20.01
C GLY A 95 -9.00 6.81 19.08
N TYR A 96 -9.60 6.87 17.89
CA TYR A 96 -9.53 5.84 16.86
C TYR A 96 -8.25 5.88 16.03
N ALA A 97 -7.56 7.02 16.01
CA ALA A 97 -6.34 7.20 15.26
C ALA A 97 -5.24 7.94 16.05
N TYR A 98 -4.02 7.74 15.60
CA TYR A 98 -2.87 8.60 15.89
C TYR A 98 -2.48 9.34 14.60
N CYS A 99 -1.93 10.53 14.73
CA CYS A 99 -1.42 11.30 13.59
C CYS A 99 -0.11 11.96 14.00
N LEU A 100 0.93 11.80 13.19
CA LEU A 100 2.20 12.52 13.38
C LEU A 100 2.33 13.69 12.41
N LEU A 101 3.21 14.62 12.74
CA LEU A 101 3.46 15.83 11.95
C LEU A 101 4.24 15.47 10.67
N GLY A 102 3.76 15.91 9.51
CA GLY A 102 4.51 15.85 8.25
C GLY A 102 5.20 17.17 7.91
N ILE A 103 5.99 17.15 6.83
CA ILE A 103 6.71 18.35 6.38
C ILE A 103 5.78 19.43 5.84
N ASN A 104 4.66 19.06 5.23
CA ASN A 104 3.72 20.04 4.69
C ASN A 104 2.98 20.81 5.80
N GLU A 105 2.56 20.11 6.86
CA GLU A 105 2.00 20.75 8.06
C GLU A 105 3.06 21.64 8.75
N PHE A 106 4.29 21.14 8.89
CA PHE A 106 5.39 21.93 9.44
C PHE A 106 5.64 23.23 8.66
N ASN A 107 5.65 23.15 7.33
CA ASN A 107 5.78 24.32 6.47
C ASN A 107 4.61 25.30 6.63
N ALA A 108 3.36 24.80 6.75
CA ALA A 108 2.19 25.64 7.01
C ALA A 108 2.31 26.42 8.33
N ILE A 109 2.83 25.79 9.39
CA ILE A 109 3.10 26.47 10.67
C ILE A 109 4.12 27.60 10.49
N GLY A 110 5.24 27.32 9.82
CA GLY A 110 6.32 28.30 9.63
C GLY A 110 5.90 29.52 8.83
N TRP A 111 5.06 29.33 7.82
CA TRP A 111 4.50 30.43 7.03
C TRP A 111 3.39 31.22 7.75
N SER A 112 2.72 30.62 8.73
CA SER A 112 1.62 31.25 9.46
C SER A 112 2.07 32.00 10.72
N LYS A 113 3.12 31.54 11.41
CA LYS A 113 3.52 32.06 12.72
C LYS A 113 4.65 33.10 12.64
N HIS A 114 4.67 33.98 13.63
CA HIS A 114 5.69 35.01 13.84
C HIS A 114 6.50 34.71 15.12
N HIS A 115 7.72 35.22 15.18
CA HIS A 115 8.56 35.13 16.36
C HIS A 115 7.96 35.97 17.50
N PRO A 116 7.76 35.42 18.71
CA PRO A 116 7.00 36.08 19.77
C PRO A 116 7.63 37.37 20.33
N ILE A 117 8.94 37.55 20.16
CA ILE A 117 9.68 38.76 20.63
C ILE A 117 9.89 39.80 19.52
N THR A 118 10.40 39.40 18.35
CA THR A 118 10.74 40.32 17.26
C THR A 118 9.57 40.63 16.34
N ASP A 119 8.49 39.82 16.42
CA ASP A 119 7.33 39.87 15.52
C ASP A 119 7.69 39.65 14.03
N GLU A 120 8.87 39.09 13.76
CA GLU A 120 9.29 38.72 12.41
C GLU A 120 8.67 37.37 12.01
N PRO A 121 8.26 37.16 10.73
CA PRO A 121 7.81 35.86 10.25
C PRO A 121 8.84 34.77 10.49
N LEU A 122 8.42 33.60 10.97
CA LEU A 122 9.32 32.46 11.17
C LEU A 122 9.94 31.98 9.85
N VAL A 123 9.16 32.00 8.77
CA VAL A 123 9.64 31.82 7.40
C VAL A 123 9.48 33.13 6.62
N SER A 124 10.58 33.58 6.02
CA SER A 124 10.58 34.79 5.17
C SER A 124 10.78 34.45 3.70
N ALA A 125 9.83 34.89 2.85
CA ALA A 125 9.90 34.75 1.40
C ALA A 125 11.18 35.36 0.78
N SER A 126 11.75 36.42 1.39
CA SER A 126 12.98 37.07 0.91
C SER A 126 14.26 36.28 1.23
N LYS A 127 14.25 35.41 2.24
CA LYS A 127 15.39 34.52 2.59
C LYS A 127 15.41 33.24 1.76
N LEU A 128 14.27 32.85 1.14
CA LEU A 128 14.16 31.71 0.21
C LEU A 128 14.69 32.06 -1.20
N ALA A 129 14.64 33.33 -1.58
CA ALA A 129 15.06 33.82 -2.90
C ALA A 129 16.57 33.68 -3.21
N LEU A 130 17.40 33.33 -2.21
CA LEU A 130 18.85 33.24 -2.38
C LEU A 130 19.33 31.85 -2.84
N ASN A 131 18.52 30.77 -2.77
CA ASN A 131 19.05 29.39 -2.91
C ASN A 131 18.13 28.31 -3.53
N SER A 132 17.09 28.59 -4.33
CA SER A 132 16.44 27.53 -5.16
C SER A 132 15.46 28.05 -6.22
N ASP A 133 15.19 27.19 -7.20
CA ASP A 133 14.24 27.34 -8.31
C ASP A 133 12.85 27.87 -7.89
N SER A 134 12.21 28.55 -8.85
CA SER A 134 11.12 29.53 -8.71
C SER A 134 9.80 29.06 -8.05
N LEU A 135 9.64 27.78 -7.72
CA LEU A 135 8.42 27.22 -7.13
C LEU A 135 8.36 27.33 -5.59
N SER A 136 9.50 27.54 -4.94
CA SER A 136 9.62 27.70 -3.47
C SER A 136 9.16 29.06 -2.92
N GLN A 137 8.73 29.98 -3.80
CA GLN A 137 8.38 31.37 -3.42
C GLN A 137 6.91 31.59 -3.09
N GLN A 138 6.04 30.63 -3.38
CA GLN A 138 4.61 30.70 -3.06
C GLN A 138 4.38 29.87 -1.78
N GLY A 139 3.80 30.48 -0.74
CA GLY A 139 3.50 29.78 0.51
C GLY A 139 2.62 28.54 0.30
N PRO A 140 2.50 27.66 1.31
CA PRO A 140 1.76 26.40 1.18
C PRO A 140 0.35 26.59 0.62
N PHE A 141 -0.03 25.80 -0.39
CA PHE A 141 -1.35 25.88 -1.05
C PHE A 141 -2.51 25.85 -0.04
N PHE A 142 -2.39 25.06 1.03
CA PHE A 142 -3.36 25.03 2.12
C PHE A 142 -3.74 26.41 2.68
N LEU A 143 -2.76 27.31 2.87
CA LEU A 143 -3.02 28.64 3.42
C LEU A 143 -3.85 29.50 2.45
N SER A 144 -3.75 29.24 1.15
CA SER A 144 -4.52 29.96 0.11
C SER A 144 -6.00 29.56 0.06
N LEU A 145 -6.41 28.50 0.78
CA LEU A 145 -7.80 28.06 0.86
C LEU A 145 -8.66 28.92 1.79
N PHE A 146 -8.04 29.79 2.58
CA PHE A 146 -8.70 30.62 3.58
C PHE A 146 -8.66 32.08 3.15
N ASP A 147 -9.74 32.80 3.42
CA ASP A 147 -9.72 34.25 3.30
C ASP A 147 -8.76 34.85 4.35
N PRO A 148 -8.09 35.98 4.08
CA PRO A 148 -7.16 36.59 5.05
C PRO A 148 -7.78 36.96 6.41
N ALA A 149 -9.11 37.07 6.49
CA ALA A 149 -9.85 37.36 7.71
C ALA A 149 -10.42 36.09 8.40
N ASP A 150 -10.23 34.91 7.80
CA ASP A 150 -10.74 33.66 8.34
C ASP A 150 -9.81 33.16 9.46
N GLU A 151 -10.27 33.27 10.70
CA GLU A 151 -9.53 32.83 11.88
C GLU A 151 -9.51 31.30 12.06
N SER A 152 -10.31 30.53 11.31
CA SER A 152 -10.33 29.07 11.40
C SER A 152 -8.98 28.44 11.02
N ILE A 153 -8.18 29.13 10.20
CA ILE A 153 -6.81 28.72 9.88
C ILE A 153 -5.96 28.55 11.14
N TYR A 154 -6.14 29.40 12.16
CA TYR A 154 -5.35 29.33 13.39
C TYR A 154 -5.66 28.06 14.18
N GLN A 155 -6.90 27.56 14.13
CA GLN A 155 -7.28 26.30 14.77
C GLN A 155 -6.56 25.12 14.12
N TRP A 156 -6.41 25.13 12.79
CA TRP A 156 -5.65 24.12 12.07
C TRP A 156 -4.16 24.19 12.37
N ILE A 157 -3.58 25.40 12.38
CA ILE A 157 -2.17 25.59 12.70
C ILE A 157 -1.88 25.15 14.14
N ASP A 158 -2.75 25.49 15.09
CA ASP A 158 -2.60 25.07 16.48
C ASP A 158 -2.75 23.54 16.63
N TRP A 159 -3.66 22.91 15.86
CA TRP A 159 -3.74 21.45 15.81
C TRP A 159 -2.47 20.82 15.23
N PHE A 160 -1.93 21.33 14.12
CA PHE A 160 -0.66 20.86 13.56
C PHE A 160 0.48 20.99 14.58
N MET A 161 0.56 22.11 15.30
CA MET A 161 1.57 22.31 16.35
C MET A 161 1.44 21.33 17.52
N SER A 162 0.26 20.74 17.72
CA SER A 162 0.00 19.74 18.75
C SER A 162 0.37 18.30 18.35
N LEU A 163 0.64 18.06 17.05
CA LEU A 163 0.94 16.72 16.57
C LEU A 163 2.32 16.23 17.04
N PRO A 164 2.46 14.94 17.40
CA PRO A 164 3.74 14.33 17.70
C PRO A 164 4.70 14.37 16.50
N LEU A 165 5.98 14.54 16.79
CA LEU A 165 7.05 14.43 15.79
C LEU A 165 7.33 12.97 15.39
N PHE A 166 7.07 12.03 16.30
CA PHE A 166 7.21 10.59 16.10
C PHE A 166 6.33 9.82 17.09
N LEU A 167 6.03 8.56 16.77
CA LEU A 167 5.26 7.64 17.60
C LEU A 167 6.11 6.41 17.92
N ASP A 168 6.14 6.01 19.19
CA ASP A 168 6.83 4.80 19.65
C ASP A 168 5.83 3.90 20.38
N PHE A 169 5.47 2.76 19.77
CA PHE A 169 4.58 1.76 20.37
C PHE A 169 5.38 0.62 21.03
N GLY A 170 6.69 0.78 21.19
CA GLY A 170 7.63 -0.14 21.83
C GLY A 170 8.13 -1.24 20.89
N HIS A 171 7.23 -1.85 20.13
CA HIS A 171 7.54 -2.96 19.21
C HIS A 171 7.46 -2.55 17.73
N ILE A 172 6.93 -1.36 17.46
CA ILE A 172 6.92 -0.70 16.15
C ILE A 172 6.86 0.81 16.38
N ARG A 173 7.41 1.58 15.45
CA ARG A 173 7.54 3.04 15.52
C ARG A 173 7.09 3.69 14.22
N ALA A 174 6.74 4.97 14.28
CA ALA A 174 6.49 5.78 13.10
C ALA A 174 7.14 7.16 13.21
N VAL A 175 7.68 7.65 12.10
CA VAL A 175 8.21 9.00 11.93
C VAL A 175 8.03 9.40 10.47
N HIS A 176 7.88 10.69 10.17
CA HIS A 176 7.54 11.08 8.80
C HIS A 176 8.63 10.73 7.78
N ALA A 177 9.90 11.10 8.01
CA ALA A 177 11.00 10.84 7.07
C ALA A 177 12.04 9.86 7.62
N CYS A 178 12.74 10.20 8.70
CA CYS A 178 13.89 9.39 9.15
C CYS A 178 13.90 9.18 10.67
N TRP A 179 14.01 7.91 11.09
CA TRP A 179 14.27 7.56 12.48
C TRP A 179 15.78 7.43 12.70
N ASP A 180 16.39 8.52 13.15
CA ASP A 180 17.76 8.51 13.66
C ASP A 180 17.77 8.55 15.19
N GLN A 181 18.31 7.51 15.83
CA GLN A 181 18.23 7.37 17.28
C GLN A 181 18.95 8.50 18.03
N GLN A 182 20.04 9.03 17.47
CA GLN A 182 20.77 10.16 18.07
C GLN A 182 19.93 11.44 18.01
N THR A 183 19.30 11.70 16.87
CA THR A 183 18.38 12.82 16.65
C THR A 183 17.15 12.74 17.56
N ILE A 184 16.48 11.58 17.62
CA ILE A 184 15.34 11.35 18.52
C ILE A 184 15.72 11.62 19.98
N THR A 185 16.90 11.16 20.40
CA THR A 185 17.40 11.41 21.77
C THR A 185 17.69 12.89 22.00
N ALA A 186 18.26 13.58 21.01
CA ALA A 186 18.57 15.01 21.08
C ALA A 186 17.32 15.91 21.11
N LEU A 187 16.16 15.41 20.65
CA LEU A 187 14.88 16.12 20.71
C LEU A 187 14.28 16.18 22.13
N ALA A 188 14.70 15.32 23.06
CA ALA A 188 14.10 15.19 24.39
C ALA A 188 13.94 16.52 25.18
N PRO A 189 14.87 17.49 25.14
CA PRO A 189 14.69 18.78 25.83
C PRO A 189 13.62 19.68 25.21
N TYR A 190 13.21 19.43 23.97
CA TYR A 190 12.34 20.30 23.19
C TYR A 190 10.91 19.81 23.09
N ILE A 191 10.66 18.52 23.39
CA ILE A 191 9.37 17.88 23.18
C ILE A 191 8.63 17.61 24.49
N GLU A 192 7.31 17.64 24.40
CA GLU A 192 6.39 17.22 25.47
C GLU A 192 6.37 15.68 25.60
N PRO A 193 5.77 15.11 26.67
CA PRO A 193 5.62 13.65 26.81
C PRO A 193 4.84 12.99 25.65
N SER A 194 3.97 13.76 24.98
CA SER A 194 3.27 13.32 23.76
C SER A 194 4.17 13.27 22.53
N HIS A 195 5.46 13.62 22.64
CA HIS A 195 6.42 13.84 21.55
C HIS A 195 6.07 14.98 20.59
N ALA A 196 5.12 15.85 20.94
CA ALA A 196 4.90 17.11 20.24
C ALA A 196 5.96 18.15 20.63
N LEU A 197 6.26 19.10 19.73
CA LEU A 197 7.20 20.17 20.04
C LEU A 197 6.60 21.15 21.05
N SER A 198 7.30 21.42 22.14
CA SER A 198 6.81 22.34 23.18
C SER A 198 6.68 23.75 22.62
N GLN A 199 5.62 24.47 23.02
CA GLN A 199 5.22 25.74 22.40
C GLN A 199 6.35 26.78 22.32
N GLN A 200 7.22 26.84 23.33
CA GLN A 200 8.32 27.81 23.42
C GLN A 200 9.44 27.60 22.39
N TYR A 201 9.55 26.42 21.77
CA TYR A 201 10.66 26.06 20.88
C TYR A 201 10.35 26.20 19.39
N TRP A 202 9.10 26.54 19.02
CA TRP A 202 8.74 26.79 17.62
C TRP A 202 9.59 27.86 16.93
N PRO A 203 10.03 28.96 17.57
CA PRO A 203 10.98 29.87 16.94
C PRO A 203 12.32 29.20 16.57
N CYS A 204 12.86 28.38 17.47
CA CYS A 204 14.09 27.62 17.25
C CYS A 204 13.93 26.54 16.17
N ALA A 205 12.71 26.05 15.94
CA ALA A 205 12.41 25.08 14.89
C ALA A 205 12.68 25.61 13.48
N PHE A 206 12.60 26.94 13.29
CA PHE A 206 12.82 27.61 11.99
C PHE A 206 14.13 28.43 11.94
N ASP A 207 14.95 28.37 13.00
CA ASP A 207 16.26 28.99 13.04
C ASP A 207 17.32 28.03 12.46
N LYS A 208 17.84 28.35 11.26
CA LYS A 208 18.80 27.51 10.53
C LYS A 208 20.13 27.31 11.25
N ASP A 209 20.46 28.17 12.22
CA ASP A 209 21.69 28.06 13.00
C ASP A 209 21.48 27.26 14.30
N HIS A 210 20.23 26.89 14.62
CA HIS A 210 19.87 26.17 15.84
C HIS A 210 19.81 24.65 15.60
N SER A 211 20.34 23.86 16.55
CA SER A 211 20.38 22.38 16.46
C SER A 211 19.01 21.73 16.25
N LEU A 212 17.96 22.30 16.86
CA LEU A 212 16.58 21.85 16.69
C LEU A 212 16.13 21.88 15.22
N ASN A 213 16.45 22.93 14.45
CA ASN A 213 16.08 22.98 13.03
C ASN A 213 16.74 21.84 12.25
N HIS A 214 18.03 21.56 12.51
CA HIS A 214 18.71 20.43 11.91
C HIS A 214 18.08 19.08 12.29
N ALA A 215 17.72 18.90 13.56
CA ALA A 215 17.03 17.70 14.03
C ALA A 215 15.67 17.50 13.34
N LEU A 216 14.88 18.57 13.21
CA LEU A 216 13.59 18.53 12.51
C LEU A 216 13.74 18.25 11.01
N ASN A 217 14.77 18.80 10.37
CA ASN A 217 15.09 18.44 8.98
C ASN A 217 15.38 16.94 8.84
N ILE A 218 16.08 16.31 9.78
CA ILE A 218 16.30 14.85 9.72
C ILE A 218 14.97 14.10 9.82
N ILE A 219 14.15 14.38 10.84
CA ILE A 219 12.94 13.57 11.09
C ILE A 219 11.76 13.88 10.15
N LEU A 220 11.67 15.09 9.59
CA LEU A 220 10.56 15.50 8.71
C LEU A 220 10.96 15.61 7.23
N ASN A 221 12.23 15.86 6.90
CA ASN A 221 12.63 16.19 5.54
C ASN A 221 14.08 15.77 5.27
N TYR A 222 14.38 14.50 5.58
CA TYR A 222 15.74 13.99 5.45
C TYR A 222 16.26 14.29 4.05
N PRO A 223 17.51 14.78 3.88
CA PRO A 223 17.95 15.49 2.68
C PRO A 223 18.09 14.65 1.40
N THR A 224 17.46 13.47 1.34
CA THR A 224 17.34 12.64 0.15
C THR A 224 15.87 12.57 -0.27
N PHE A 225 15.55 12.98 -1.49
CA PHE A 225 14.18 12.83 -2.03
C PHE A 225 13.81 11.37 -2.32
N GLU A 226 14.80 10.49 -2.35
CA GLU A 226 14.64 9.04 -2.53
C GLU A 226 15.16 8.30 -1.30
N LEU A 227 14.54 7.15 -1.02
CA LEU A 227 15.01 6.25 0.02
C LEU A 227 16.19 5.42 -0.52
N THR A 228 17.38 5.71 -0.03
CA THR A 228 18.64 5.12 -0.52
C THR A 228 19.42 4.43 0.59
N GLU A 229 20.52 3.74 0.25
CA GLU A 229 21.45 3.17 1.23
C GLU A 229 22.07 4.23 2.18
N GLN A 230 22.04 5.53 1.81
CA GLN A 230 22.51 6.62 2.66
C GLN A 230 21.54 6.96 3.80
N HIS A 231 20.28 6.53 3.70
CA HIS A 231 19.34 6.62 4.81
C HIS A 231 19.80 5.66 5.93
N PRO A 232 19.82 6.06 7.22
CA PRO A 232 20.44 5.28 8.31
C PRO A 232 19.62 4.06 8.76
N HIS A 233 18.69 3.58 7.92
CA HIS A 233 17.77 2.49 8.24
C HIS A 233 18.43 1.14 8.55
N TYR A 234 19.68 0.92 8.12
CA TYR A 234 20.47 -0.26 8.49
C TYR A 234 20.89 -0.27 9.98
N LEU A 235 20.75 0.84 10.69
CA LEU A 235 21.02 0.96 12.13
C LEU A 235 19.78 0.64 12.99
N LEU A 236 18.63 0.43 12.37
CA LEU A 236 17.39 0.16 13.08
C LEU A 236 17.43 -1.23 13.72
N THR A 237 16.87 -1.31 14.93
CA THR A 237 16.74 -2.54 15.72
C THR A 237 15.29 -2.79 16.17
N VAL A 238 14.40 -1.85 15.85
CA VAL A 238 12.96 -1.90 16.07
C VAL A 238 12.32 -1.51 14.73
N PRO A 239 11.26 -2.19 14.29
CA PRO A 239 10.49 -1.80 13.12
C PRO A 239 10.08 -0.33 13.13
N VAL A 240 10.31 0.37 12.03
CA VAL A 240 9.95 1.76 11.80
C VAL A 240 9.16 1.87 10.50
N ILE A 241 8.03 2.55 10.57
CA ILE A 241 7.27 2.98 9.41
C ILE A 241 7.60 4.44 9.12
N VAL A 242 7.91 4.73 7.86
CA VAL A 242 8.14 6.08 7.36
C VAL A 242 7.18 6.41 6.23
N ALA A 243 7.04 7.68 5.92
CA ALA A 243 6.37 8.15 4.72
C ALA A 243 7.35 9.01 3.94
N HIS A 244 6.93 10.19 3.44
CA HIS A 244 7.79 11.18 2.78
C HIS A 244 8.36 10.76 1.41
N TYR A 245 8.97 9.59 1.28
CA TYR A 245 9.64 9.13 0.06
C TYR A 245 8.64 8.55 -0.95
N PRO A 246 8.41 9.21 -2.10
CA PRO A 246 7.48 8.72 -3.10
C PRO A 246 7.99 7.41 -3.72
N LEU A 247 7.23 6.33 -3.59
CA LEU A 247 7.52 5.03 -4.19
C LEU A 247 6.62 4.76 -5.40
N ASP A 248 7.22 4.25 -6.47
CA ASP A 248 6.57 3.84 -7.72
C ASP A 248 6.84 2.35 -7.99
N SER A 249 6.57 1.53 -6.98
CA SER A 249 6.69 0.08 -7.05
C SER A 249 5.45 -0.58 -6.45
N PHE A 250 5.31 -1.89 -6.64
CA PHE A 250 4.38 -2.65 -5.80
C PHE A 250 4.78 -2.50 -4.32
N PRO A 251 3.81 -2.37 -3.39
CA PRO A 251 4.12 -2.21 -1.98
C PRO A 251 4.94 -3.36 -1.39
N ASP A 252 6.04 -3.02 -0.73
CA ASP A 252 6.96 -3.99 -0.11
C ASP A 252 7.82 -3.29 0.96
N ILE A 253 8.34 -4.09 1.91
CA ILE A 253 9.25 -3.63 2.95
C ILE A 253 10.63 -3.35 2.35
N GLN A 254 11.33 -2.32 2.83
CA GLN A 254 12.70 -2.07 2.37
C GLN A 254 13.71 -2.99 3.05
N ASN A 255 13.45 -3.36 4.30
CA ASN A 255 14.13 -4.44 5.01
C ASN A 255 13.28 -4.89 6.22
N GLU A 256 13.82 -5.79 7.05
CA GLU A 256 13.15 -6.32 8.25
C GLU A 256 12.75 -5.26 9.30
N TYR A 257 13.31 -4.05 9.25
CA TYR A 257 13.07 -2.95 10.19
C TYR A 257 12.54 -1.66 9.56
N LEU A 258 12.47 -1.54 8.22
CA LEU A 258 11.94 -0.35 7.56
C LEU A 258 10.87 -0.69 6.50
N ALA A 259 9.73 0.01 6.58
CA ALA A 259 8.76 0.11 5.49
C ALA A 259 8.36 1.58 5.28
N CYS A 260 8.26 1.98 4.01
CA CYS A 260 7.71 3.26 3.60
C CYS A 260 6.27 3.07 3.11
N VAL A 261 5.36 3.96 3.50
CA VAL A 261 3.93 3.92 3.11
C VAL A 261 3.53 5.01 2.11
N ASN A 262 4.48 5.80 1.59
CA ASN A 262 4.17 6.83 0.59
C ASN A 262 4.26 6.28 -0.85
N TYR A 263 3.16 5.76 -1.38
CA TYR A 263 3.03 5.27 -2.76
C TYR A 263 2.32 6.28 -3.68
N ASN A 264 2.65 7.57 -3.56
CA ASN A 264 2.21 8.62 -4.49
C ASN A 264 0.69 8.83 -4.58
N ALA A 265 -0.04 8.71 -3.47
CA ALA A 265 -1.50 8.86 -3.45
C ALA A 265 -2.02 10.22 -3.99
N ALA A 266 -1.18 11.26 -4.09
CA ALA A 266 -1.55 12.50 -4.77
C ALA A 266 -1.88 12.30 -6.27
N VAL A 267 -1.22 11.36 -6.95
CA VAL A 267 -1.36 11.12 -8.40
C VAL A 267 -2.59 10.28 -8.68
N ALA A 268 -3.45 10.67 -9.64
CA ALA A 268 -4.73 10.01 -9.93
C ALA A 268 -4.71 8.47 -9.86
N ASN A 269 -3.80 7.80 -10.57
CA ASN A 269 -3.80 6.34 -10.74
C ASN A 269 -3.09 5.54 -9.64
N TYR A 270 -2.63 6.19 -8.57
CA TYR A 270 -1.93 5.52 -7.47
C TYR A 270 -2.85 5.38 -6.27
N PRO A 271 -3.02 4.18 -5.67
CA PRO A 271 -3.87 4.03 -4.50
C PRO A 271 -3.26 4.71 -3.27
N LEU A 272 -4.07 4.97 -2.25
CA LEU A 272 -3.55 5.21 -0.91
C LEU A 272 -3.22 3.86 -0.27
N VAL A 273 -2.00 3.72 0.23
CA VAL A 273 -1.49 2.47 0.77
C VAL A 273 -1.38 2.57 2.29
N SER A 274 -1.74 1.49 2.96
CA SER A 274 -1.45 1.29 4.38
C SER A 274 -0.56 0.08 4.62
N PHE A 275 0.12 0.08 5.76
CA PHE A 275 0.82 -1.09 6.29
C PHE A 275 0.13 -1.53 7.60
N ALA A 276 -0.40 -2.74 7.61
CA ALA A 276 -1.07 -3.35 8.74
C ALA A 276 -0.07 -4.10 9.63
N TRP A 277 -0.14 -3.83 10.92
CA TRP A 277 0.68 -4.46 11.95
C TRP A 277 -0.21 -5.06 13.04
N HIS A 278 -0.30 -6.38 13.08
CA HIS A 278 -1.14 -7.10 14.03
C HIS A 278 -0.36 -7.44 15.30
N GLN A 279 -0.69 -6.79 16.40
CA GLN A 279 -0.24 -7.24 17.71
C GLN A 279 -0.90 -8.59 18.02
N GLY A 280 -0.16 -9.70 17.92
CA GLY A 280 -0.65 -11.01 18.39
C GLY A 280 -0.73 -12.16 17.38
N ARG A 281 -0.15 -12.09 16.17
CA ARG A 281 0.14 -13.31 15.36
C ARG A 281 1.12 -14.29 16.07
N LYS A 282 1.57 -13.98 17.30
CA LYS A 282 2.36 -14.82 18.22
C LYS A 282 1.65 -16.08 18.77
N LYS A 283 0.38 -16.37 18.46
CA LYS A 283 -0.34 -17.51 19.07
C LYS A 283 -0.52 -18.76 18.19
N GLN A 284 0.04 -18.81 16.98
CA GLN A 284 -0.06 -19.99 16.10
C GLN A 284 1.25 -20.45 15.43
N LEU A 285 2.40 -19.90 15.80
CA LEU A 285 3.69 -20.48 15.42
C LEU A 285 4.21 -21.28 16.62
N GLU A 286 3.89 -22.57 16.62
CA GLU A 286 4.33 -23.56 17.59
C GLU A 286 5.87 -23.66 17.65
N ASP A 287 6.40 -23.67 18.88
CA ASP A 287 7.61 -24.35 19.34
C ASP A 287 8.75 -24.58 18.33
N ALA A 288 9.43 -23.52 17.90
CA ALA A 288 10.85 -23.59 17.53
C ALA A 288 11.50 -22.19 17.56
N CYS A 289 12.33 -21.93 18.58
CA CYS A 289 13.39 -20.92 18.60
C CYS A 289 13.09 -19.58 17.88
N VAL A 290 12.05 -18.85 18.30
CA VAL A 290 11.80 -17.49 17.79
C VAL A 290 12.52 -16.50 18.69
N SER A 291 13.59 -15.90 18.19
CA SER A 291 14.23 -14.73 18.81
C SER A 291 13.19 -13.63 19.06
N ASP A 292 13.32 -12.92 20.17
CA ASP A 292 12.47 -11.82 20.65
C ASP A 292 12.34 -10.59 19.70
N ASN A 293 12.72 -10.67 18.42
CA ASN A 293 12.81 -9.54 17.51
C ASN A 293 11.57 -9.44 16.63
N ALA A 294 10.76 -8.40 16.83
CA ALA A 294 9.69 -8.02 15.90
C ALA A 294 10.30 -7.64 14.53
N GLN A 295 9.78 -8.21 13.45
CA GLN A 295 10.21 -7.94 12.08
C GLN A 295 9.00 -7.57 11.20
N LEU A 296 9.20 -6.67 10.24
CA LEU A 296 8.15 -6.17 9.35
C LEU A 296 7.59 -7.23 8.38
N SER A 297 8.31 -8.34 8.17
CA SER A 297 7.82 -9.49 7.39
C SER A 297 6.53 -10.13 7.94
N LEU A 298 6.14 -9.78 9.17
CA LEU A 298 4.91 -10.24 9.81
C LEU A 298 3.69 -9.35 9.54
N GLY A 299 3.92 -8.12 9.05
CA GLY A 299 2.87 -7.19 8.62
C GLY A 299 2.53 -7.36 7.15
N GLU A 300 1.50 -6.65 6.71
CA GLU A 300 0.98 -6.73 5.35
C GLU A 300 0.60 -5.35 4.82
N PHE A 301 0.79 -5.11 3.52
CA PHE A 301 0.31 -3.90 2.87
C PHE A 301 -1.13 -4.10 2.43
N CYS A 302 -1.95 -3.05 2.59
CA CYS A 302 -3.36 -3.04 2.18
C CYS A 302 -3.65 -1.77 1.37
N PHE A 303 -4.33 -1.91 0.24
CA PHE A 303 -4.79 -0.83 -0.61
C PHE A 303 -5.97 -1.28 -1.49
N ILE A 304 -6.75 -0.33 -2.00
CA ILE A 304 -7.93 -0.64 -2.82
C ILE A 304 -7.56 -1.41 -4.10
N ASP A 305 -8.39 -2.38 -4.48
CA ASP A 305 -8.21 -3.23 -5.67
C ASP A 305 -6.85 -3.95 -5.69
N GLN A 306 -6.32 -4.30 -4.51
CA GLN A 306 -5.05 -5.01 -4.39
C GLN A 306 -5.09 -6.31 -5.19
N PRO A 307 -4.27 -6.43 -6.26
CA PRO A 307 -4.34 -7.61 -7.11
C PRO A 307 -3.73 -8.80 -6.38
N THR A 308 -4.42 -9.94 -6.43
CA THR A 308 -3.82 -11.20 -5.99
C THR A 308 -2.95 -11.79 -7.11
N PRO A 309 -1.80 -12.43 -6.77
CA PRO A 309 -1.00 -13.14 -7.77
C PRO A 309 -1.82 -14.14 -8.57
N GLU A 310 -2.73 -14.86 -7.91
CA GLU A 310 -3.58 -15.88 -8.50
C GLU A 310 -4.50 -15.29 -9.57
N GLU A 311 -5.25 -14.22 -9.26
CA GLU A 311 -6.17 -13.59 -10.22
C GLU A 311 -5.44 -12.95 -11.40
N GLN A 312 -4.29 -12.30 -11.15
CA GLN A 312 -3.47 -11.70 -12.21
C GLN A 312 -2.91 -12.77 -13.15
N ILE A 313 -2.41 -13.88 -12.61
CA ILE A 313 -1.90 -15.00 -13.40
C ILE A 313 -3.05 -15.62 -14.19
N ALA A 314 -4.19 -15.92 -13.57
CA ALA A 314 -5.34 -16.53 -14.25
C ALA A 314 -5.85 -15.66 -15.40
N SER A 315 -6.10 -14.37 -15.13
CA SER A 315 -6.56 -13.39 -16.14
C SER A 315 -5.54 -13.20 -17.26
N GLY A 316 -4.25 -13.12 -16.91
CA GLY A 316 -3.15 -13.02 -17.87
C GLY A 316 -3.06 -14.25 -18.78
N VAL A 317 -3.16 -15.46 -18.21
CA VAL A 317 -3.18 -16.72 -18.96
C VAL A 317 -4.37 -16.74 -19.92
N GLU A 318 -5.58 -16.41 -19.48
CA GLU A 318 -6.76 -16.35 -20.35
C GLU A 318 -6.55 -15.40 -21.54
N ALA A 319 -6.09 -14.17 -21.28
CA ALA A 319 -5.84 -13.18 -22.33
C ALA A 319 -4.77 -13.65 -23.34
N LEU A 320 -3.68 -14.27 -22.86
CA LEU A 320 -2.62 -14.81 -23.72
C LEU A 320 -3.12 -15.97 -24.58
N LEU A 321 -3.89 -16.90 -24.00
CA LEU A 321 -4.47 -18.03 -24.73
C LEU A 321 -5.48 -17.57 -25.78
N ALA A 322 -6.34 -16.61 -25.45
CA ALA A 322 -7.28 -16.01 -26.39
C ALA A 322 -6.57 -15.29 -27.55
N MET A 323 -5.47 -14.56 -27.25
CA MET A 323 -4.64 -13.91 -28.27
C MET A 323 -3.99 -14.94 -29.20
N MET A 324 -3.49 -16.05 -28.66
CA MET A 324 -2.90 -17.14 -29.45
C MET A 324 -3.91 -17.72 -30.44
N ILE A 325 -5.14 -18.02 -29.99
CA ILE A 325 -6.21 -18.55 -30.85
C ILE A 325 -6.55 -17.56 -31.96
N LYS A 326 -6.66 -16.26 -31.65
CA LYS A 326 -6.98 -15.21 -32.62
C LYS A 326 -5.93 -15.07 -33.73
N GLN A 327 -4.68 -15.45 -33.46
CA GLN A 327 -3.57 -15.40 -34.42
C GLN A 327 -3.39 -16.68 -35.23
N LEU A 328 -4.16 -17.75 -34.95
CA LEU A 328 -4.04 -19.00 -35.69
C LEU A 328 -4.30 -18.80 -37.19
N PRO A 329 -3.55 -19.50 -38.07
CA PRO A 329 -3.82 -19.47 -39.49
C PRO A 329 -5.23 -20.02 -39.75
N LYS A 330 -5.93 -19.42 -40.71
CA LYS A 330 -7.19 -19.99 -41.18
C LYS A 330 -6.90 -21.35 -41.82
N VAL A 331 -7.56 -22.38 -41.30
CA VAL A 331 -7.46 -23.74 -41.82
C VAL A 331 -8.60 -23.98 -42.80
N ASP A 332 -8.29 -24.52 -43.97
CA ASP A 332 -9.26 -24.86 -45.01
C ASP A 332 -9.93 -26.20 -44.67
N ILE A 333 -11.14 -26.14 -44.13
CA ILE A 333 -11.93 -27.31 -43.71
C ILE A 333 -13.42 -27.04 -43.97
N SER A 334 -14.16 -28.06 -44.41
CA SER A 334 -15.60 -27.92 -44.65
C SER A 334 -16.37 -27.73 -43.33
N PRO A 335 -17.49 -26.97 -43.33
CA PRO A 335 -18.32 -26.81 -42.13
C PRO A 335 -18.81 -28.16 -41.54
N GLU A 336 -19.12 -29.14 -42.40
CA GLU A 336 -19.56 -30.47 -41.97
C GLU A 336 -18.42 -31.24 -41.28
N ALA A 337 -17.21 -31.24 -41.85
CA ALA A 337 -16.05 -31.90 -41.25
C ALA A 337 -15.64 -31.22 -39.94
N LEU A 338 -15.70 -29.89 -39.87
CA LEU A 338 -15.41 -29.14 -38.64
C LEU A 338 -16.40 -29.48 -37.52
N CYS A 339 -17.71 -29.54 -37.83
CA CYS A 339 -18.73 -29.92 -36.86
C CYS A 339 -18.53 -31.34 -36.32
N GLN A 340 -18.20 -32.30 -37.20
CA GLN A 340 -17.89 -33.67 -36.78
C GLN A 340 -16.64 -33.73 -35.91
N PHE A 341 -15.61 -32.95 -36.27
CA PHE A 341 -14.37 -32.90 -35.48
C PHE A 341 -14.61 -32.28 -34.09
N GLN A 342 -15.40 -31.20 -33.99
CA GLN A 342 -15.77 -30.60 -32.70
C GLN A 342 -16.53 -31.59 -31.80
N GLN A 343 -17.40 -32.44 -32.36
CA GLN A 343 -18.06 -33.51 -31.60
C GLN A 343 -17.06 -34.56 -31.08
N GLN A 344 -16.01 -34.87 -31.84
CA GLN A 344 -14.94 -35.76 -31.39
C GLN A 344 -14.09 -35.11 -30.29
N VAL A 345 -13.84 -33.80 -30.38
CA VAL A 345 -13.16 -33.02 -29.34
C VAL A 345 -13.97 -33.07 -28.04
N ASP A 346 -15.27 -32.75 -28.07
CA ASP A 346 -16.17 -32.85 -26.91
C ASP A 346 -16.04 -34.20 -26.19
N LEU A 347 -16.11 -35.30 -26.94
CA LEU A 347 -15.95 -36.64 -26.38
C LEU A 347 -14.57 -36.86 -25.76
N CYS A 348 -13.49 -36.39 -26.39
CA CYS A 348 -12.14 -36.52 -25.85
C CYS A 348 -11.96 -35.71 -24.56
N LEU A 349 -12.51 -34.49 -24.50
CA LEU A 349 -12.45 -33.67 -23.29
C LEU A 349 -13.21 -34.32 -22.14
N TRP A 350 -14.37 -34.91 -22.43
CA TRP A 350 -15.20 -35.56 -21.42
C TRP A 350 -14.69 -36.93 -20.94
N GLN A 351 -14.07 -37.73 -21.81
CA GLN A 351 -13.71 -39.12 -21.48
C GLN A 351 -12.21 -39.33 -21.24
N ASP A 352 -11.36 -38.62 -21.97
CA ASP A 352 -9.92 -38.89 -21.98
C ASP A 352 -9.11 -37.83 -21.22
N TRP A 353 -9.53 -36.56 -21.30
CA TRP A 353 -8.86 -35.46 -20.62
C TRP A 353 -9.34 -35.31 -19.18
N ASP A 354 -10.63 -34.99 -18.99
CA ASP A 354 -11.36 -34.86 -17.72
C ASP A 354 -10.47 -34.66 -16.48
N PRO A 355 -9.74 -33.52 -16.40
CA PRO A 355 -8.79 -33.30 -15.31
C PRO A 355 -9.46 -33.32 -13.93
N SER A 356 -10.76 -33.02 -13.84
CA SER A 356 -11.52 -33.04 -12.58
C SER A 356 -12.06 -34.42 -12.21
N GLU A 357 -11.76 -35.45 -13.01
CA GLU A 357 -12.10 -36.87 -12.78
C GLU A 357 -13.59 -37.11 -12.49
N GLN A 358 -14.46 -36.35 -13.17
CA GLN A 358 -15.91 -36.43 -12.98
C GLN A 358 -16.58 -37.47 -13.87
N PHE A 359 -15.91 -37.99 -14.90
CA PHE A 359 -16.45 -39.05 -15.75
C PHE A 359 -16.72 -40.33 -14.94
N PRO A 360 -17.90 -41.01 -15.10
CA PRO A 360 -18.93 -40.80 -16.12
C PRO A 360 -20.14 -39.94 -15.68
N ASN A 361 -20.02 -39.09 -14.66
CA ASN A 361 -21.14 -38.30 -14.14
C ASN A 361 -21.56 -37.16 -15.08
N ALA A 362 -22.59 -37.40 -15.90
CA ALA A 362 -23.06 -36.48 -16.93
C ALA A 362 -23.43 -35.07 -16.46
N ARG A 363 -23.63 -34.82 -15.15
CA ARG A 363 -23.86 -33.48 -14.61
C ARG A 363 -22.69 -32.52 -14.85
N TYR A 364 -21.47 -33.06 -14.91
CA TYR A 364 -20.25 -32.27 -15.07
C TYR A 364 -19.80 -32.17 -16.53
N ARG A 365 -20.45 -32.83 -17.49
CA ARG A 365 -20.02 -32.83 -18.89
C ARG A 365 -19.93 -31.41 -19.48
N ASN A 366 -20.84 -30.52 -19.11
CA ASN A 366 -20.88 -29.16 -19.65
C ASN A 366 -19.71 -28.27 -19.18
N GLN A 367 -18.92 -28.70 -18.18
CA GLN A 367 -17.80 -27.92 -17.65
C GLN A 367 -16.72 -27.63 -18.71
N TYR A 368 -16.65 -28.44 -19.79
CA TYR A 368 -15.66 -28.30 -20.85
C TYR A 368 -16.19 -27.67 -22.14
N GLN A 369 -17.47 -27.30 -22.17
CA GLN A 369 -18.16 -26.94 -23.41
C GLN A 369 -17.55 -25.71 -24.10
N THR A 370 -17.12 -24.72 -23.31
CA THR A 370 -16.51 -23.47 -23.79
C THR A 370 -15.14 -23.69 -24.44
N PHE A 371 -14.47 -24.81 -24.16
CA PHE A 371 -13.14 -25.10 -24.68
C PHE A 371 -13.15 -25.92 -25.97
N ILE A 372 -14.30 -26.48 -26.38
CA ILE A 372 -14.40 -27.36 -27.54
C ILE A 372 -13.92 -26.66 -28.81
N GLU A 373 -14.45 -25.47 -29.10
CA GLU A 373 -14.10 -24.71 -30.29
C GLU A 373 -12.63 -24.26 -30.28
N PRO A 374 -12.13 -23.59 -29.21
CA PRO A 374 -10.71 -23.28 -29.05
C PRO A 374 -9.77 -24.47 -29.31
N ILE A 375 -10.04 -25.60 -28.65
CA ILE A 375 -9.20 -26.80 -28.74
C ILE A 375 -9.26 -27.41 -30.14
N ALA A 376 -10.42 -27.39 -30.80
CA ALA A 376 -10.54 -27.84 -32.18
C ALA A 376 -9.70 -26.97 -33.13
N GLN A 377 -9.75 -25.64 -32.99
CA GLN A 377 -8.96 -24.73 -33.82
C GLN A 377 -7.45 -24.95 -33.60
N LEU A 378 -7.03 -25.09 -32.35
CA LEU A 378 -5.64 -25.37 -32.00
C LEU A 378 -5.17 -26.73 -32.55
N ALA A 379 -5.98 -27.78 -32.40
CA ALA A 379 -5.65 -29.11 -32.91
C ALA A 379 -5.53 -29.16 -34.44
N LEU A 380 -6.25 -28.30 -35.16
CA LEU A 380 -6.17 -28.17 -36.63
C LEU A 380 -4.94 -27.37 -37.09
N ALA A 381 -4.44 -26.45 -36.26
CA ALA A 381 -3.43 -25.48 -36.64
C ALA A 381 -2.04 -25.72 -36.04
N MET A 382 -1.92 -26.52 -34.98
CA MET A 382 -0.71 -26.71 -34.17
C MET A 382 -0.33 -28.19 -34.04
N ASP A 383 0.90 -28.43 -33.55
CA ASP A 383 1.36 -29.79 -33.25
C ASP A 383 0.89 -30.31 -31.87
N SER A 384 1.18 -31.58 -31.60
CA SER A 384 0.74 -32.24 -30.35
C SER A 384 1.45 -31.72 -29.11
N GLU A 385 2.67 -31.19 -29.24
CA GLU A 385 3.43 -30.67 -28.10
C GLU A 385 2.80 -29.36 -27.62
N GLN A 386 2.49 -28.47 -28.57
CA GLN A 386 1.80 -27.21 -28.31
C GLN A 386 0.39 -27.43 -27.75
N LEU A 387 -0.37 -28.35 -28.33
CA LEU A 387 -1.71 -28.68 -27.82
C LEU A 387 -1.66 -29.32 -26.42
N CYS A 388 -0.64 -30.14 -26.14
CA CYS A 388 -0.44 -30.73 -24.81
C CYS A 388 -0.18 -29.64 -23.76
N ALA A 389 0.71 -28.68 -24.07
CA ALA A 389 0.99 -27.54 -23.20
C ALA A 389 -0.27 -26.70 -22.95
N TYR A 390 -1.05 -26.41 -24.00
CA TYR A 390 -2.31 -25.67 -23.88
C TYR A 390 -3.29 -26.34 -22.91
N LEU A 391 -3.52 -27.64 -23.07
CA LEU A 391 -4.43 -28.40 -22.19
C LEU A 391 -3.96 -28.38 -20.73
N ALA A 392 -2.66 -28.51 -20.48
CA ALA A 392 -2.11 -28.47 -19.13
C ALA A 392 -2.26 -27.07 -18.49
N ILE A 393 -2.00 -26.00 -19.24
CA ILE A 393 -2.16 -24.61 -18.78
C ILE A 393 -3.63 -24.33 -18.46
N LEU A 394 -4.55 -24.75 -19.34
CA LEU A 394 -5.98 -24.57 -19.15
C LEU A 394 -6.48 -25.25 -17.87
N ALA A 395 -6.10 -26.51 -17.66
CA ALA A 395 -6.49 -27.25 -16.46
C ALA A 395 -5.96 -26.61 -15.17
N ARG A 396 -4.71 -26.13 -15.16
CA ARG A 396 -4.10 -25.57 -13.96
C ARG A 396 -4.59 -24.16 -13.62
N TYR A 397 -4.75 -23.29 -14.63
CA TYR A 397 -4.96 -21.86 -14.39
C TYR A 397 -6.36 -21.35 -14.70
N GLN A 398 -7.13 -22.00 -15.57
CA GLN A 398 -8.53 -21.62 -15.83
C GLN A 398 -9.52 -22.51 -15.08
N LEU A 399 -9.17 -23.78 -14.86
CA LEU A 399 -10.00 -24.72 -14.10
C LEU A 399 -9.54 -24.91 -12.66
N GLU A 400 -8.37 -24.38 -12.29
CA GLU A 400 -7.78 -24.49 -10.94
C GLU A 400 -7.66 -25.94 -10.45
N ILE A 401 -7.30 -26.87 -11.35
CA ILE A 401 -7.19 -28.29 -11.04
C ILE A 401 -5.74 -28.68 -10.79
N GLU A 402 -5.48 -29.19 -9.59
CA GLU A 402 -4.28 -29.95 -9.26
C GLU A 402 -4.57 -31.46 -9.41
N ASN A 403 -3.90 -32.12 -10.37
CA ASN A 403 -4.04 -33.56 -10.60
C ASN A 403 -2.67 -34.15 -10.98
N ASP A 404 -2.20 -35.12 -10.20
CA ASP A 404 -0.87 -35.76 -10.35
C ASP A 404 -0.66 -36.50 -11.68
N ASN A 405 -1.74 -36.77 -12.42
CA ASN A 405 -1.71 -37.46 -13.71
C ASN A 405 -2.09 -36.54 -14.88
N LEU A 406 -2.20 -35.23 -14.63
CA LEU A 406 -2.64 -34.25 -15.62
C LEU A 406 -1.78 -34.26 -16.87
N GLU A 407 -0.45 -34.29 -16.73
CA GLU A 407 0.49 -34.20 -17.84
C GLU A 407 0.34 -35.39 -18.79
N ASN A 408 0.23 -36.59 -18.23
CA ASN A 408 0.02 -37.81 -19.01
C ASN A 408 -1.34 -37.83 -19.72
N ARG A 409 -2.39 -37.29 -19.09
CA ARG A 409 -3.71 -37.13 -19.72
C ARG A 409 -3.63 -36.15 -20.88
N CYS A 410 -3.06 -34.96 -20.66
CA CYS A 410 -2.86 -33.93 -21.69
C CYS A 410 -2.07 -34.47 -22.88
N LEU A 411 -0.99 -35.22 -22.64
CA LEU A 411 -0.17 -35.83 -23.70
C LEU A 411 -0.99 -36.79 -24.58
N LYS A 412 -1.73 -37.71 -23.96
CA LYS A 412 -2.54 -38.71 -24.68
C LYS A 412 -3.65 -38.04 -25.50
N VAL A 413 -4.32 -37.05 -24.91
CA VAL A 413 -5.40 -36.31 -25.56
C VAL A 413 -4.87 -35.48 -26.72
N ALA A 414 -3.78 -34.74 -26.52
CA ALA A 414 -3.17 -33.92 -27.57
C ALA A 414 -2.71 -34.76 -28.77
N PHE A 415 -2.07 -35.92 -28.49
CA PHE A 415 -1.69 -36.86 -29.54
C PHE A 415 -2.90 -37.42 -30.30
N LYS A 416 -3.99 -37.72 -29.60
CA LYS A 416 -5.23 -38.21 -30.22
C LYS A 416 -5.89 -37.13 -31.08
N LEU A 417 -6.05 -35.91 -30.55
CA LEU A 417 -6.75 -34.82 -31.21
C LEU A 417 -6.05 -34.33 -32.47
N THR A 418 -4.72 -34.18 -32.45
CA THR A 418 -3.96 -33.76 -33.65
C THR A 418 -4.04 -34.79 -34.79
N ARG A 419 -4.13 -36.08 -34.48
CA ARG A 419 -4.37 -37.12 -35.49
C ARG A 419 -5.79 -37.09 -36.04
N LEU A 420 -6.78 -36.88 -35.17
CA LEU A 420 -8.18 -36.71 -35.60
C LEU A 420 -8.32 -35.46 -36.50
N ALA A 421 -7.66 -34.35 -36.13
CA ALA A 421 -7.60 -33.14 -36.94
C ALA A 421 -6.98 -33.39 -38.32
N ALA A 422 -5.84 -34.10 -38.38
CA ALA A 422 -5.20 -34.47 -39.64
C ALA A 422 -6.06 -35.39 -40.53
N HIS A 423 -6.98 -36.17 -39.95
CA HIS A 423 -7.99 -36.91 -40.69
C HIS A 423 -9.13 -36.02 -41.17
N ALA A 424 -9.60 -35.10 -40.33
CA ALA A 424 -10.65 -34.14 -40.68
C ALA A 424 -10.23 -33.21 -41.82
N LEU A 425 -8.93 -32.90 -41.98
CA LEU A 425 -8.42 -32.09 -43.10
C LEU A 425 -8.35 -32.83 -44.44
N LYS A 426 -8.55 -34.15 -44.46
CA LYS A 426 -8.49 -34.97 -45.69
C LYS A 426 -9.88 -35.22 -46.30
N HIS A 427 -10.95 -34.86 -45.60
CA HIS A 427 -12.34 -35.16 -45.90
C HIS A 427 -13.19 -33.90 -45.78
#